data_AF-A0A7X6LA34-F1
#
_entry.id   AF-A0A7X6LA34-F1
#
_cell.length_a   1.000
_cell.length_b   1.000
_cell.length_c   1.000
_cell.angle_alpha   90.00
_cell.angle_beta   90.00
_cell.angle_gamma   90.00
#
_symmetry.space_group_name_H-M   'P 1'
#
loop_
_entity.id
_entity.type
_entity.pdbx_description
1 polymer ?
#
loop_
_entity_poly.entity_id
_entity_poly.type
_entity_poly.pdbx_seq_one_letter_code
_entity_poly.pdbx_strand_id
1 'polypeptide(L)' 'MAAEWHTVVAGETLSGIVKKKYGDLKFLQRIADINGIENPDFIRVGQQIMLPLRSILASAG' A
#
# COMPACT_ATOMS: atom_id res chain seq x y z
N MET A 1 16.29 -5.46 -1.18
CA MET A 1 15.02 -4.83 -1.63
C MET A 1 14.47 -4.04 -0.45
N ALA A 2 14.21 -2.74 -0.62
CA ALA A 2 13.69 -1.91 0.47
C ALA A 2 12.17 -1.80 0.35
N ALA A 3 11.47 -2.59 1.16
CA ALA A 3 10.03 -2.55 1.33
C ALA A 3 9.73 -2.70 2.82
N GLU A 4 8.71 -1.99 3.27
CA GLU A 4 8.25 -2.03 4.67
C GLU A 4 6.91 -2.77 4.73
N TRP A 5 6.67 -3.47 5.84
CA TRP A 5 5.38 -4.09 6.10
C TRP A 5 4.58 -3.20 7.03
N HIS A 6 3.36 -2.86 6.62
CA HIS A 6 2.41 -2.12 7.44
C HIS A 6 1.29 -3.05 7.90
N THR A 7 1.03 -3.06 9.20
CA THR A 7 -0.11 -3.82 9.75
C THR A 7 -1.31 -2.90 9.82
N VAL A 8 -2.38 -3.27 9.10
CA VAL A 8 -3.62 -2.48 9.04
C VAL A 8 -4.25 -2.41 10.42
N VAL A 9 -4.54 -1.20 10.90
CA VAL A 9 -5.31 -1.01 12.14
C VAL A 9 -6.76 -0.64 11.84
N ALA A 10 -7.63 -0.77 12.85
CA ALA A 10 -9.04 -0.45 12.70
C ALA A 10 -9.25 0.99 12.23
N GLY A 11 -10.05 1.16 11.17
CA GLY A 11 -10.36 2.46 10.56
C GLY A 11 -9.38 2.89 9.46
N GLU A 12 -8.34 2.12 9.15
CA GLU A 12 -7.48 2.39 8.00
C GLU A 12 -8.05 1.78 6.71
N THR A 13 -7.84 2.48 5.60
CA THR A 13 -8.09 2.00 4.23
C THR A 13 -6.77 1.93 3.49
N LEU A 14 -6.70 1.12 2.41
CA LEU A 14 -5.47 1.03 1.62
C LEU A 14 -5.11 2.40 1.04
N SER A 15 -6.12 3.14 0.59
CA SER A 15 -5.98 4.52 0.09
C SER A 15 -5.46 5.48 1.14
N GLY A 16 -5.94 5.39 2.38
CA GLY A 16 -5.42 6.16 3.50
C GLY A 16 -3.96 5.87 3.79
N ILE A 17 -3.60 4.58 3.86
CA ILE A 17 -2.22 4.12 4.14
C ILE A 17 -1.28 4.58 3.02
N VAL A 18 -1.65 4.36 1.76
CA VAL A 18 -0.86 4.75 0.59
C VAL A 18 -0.71 6.27 0.53
N LYS A 19 -1.78 7.04 0.68
CA LYS A 19 -1.71 8.50 0.70
C LYS A 19 -0.85 9.02 1.83
N LYS A 20 -0.92 8.42 3.02
CA LYS A 20 -0.10 8.78 4.18
C LYS A 20 1.37 8.44 3.97
N LYS A 21 1.68 7.29 3.35
CA LYS A 21 3.06 6.81 3.13
C LYS A 21 3.74 7.52 1.95
N TYR A 22 3.04 7.71 0.85
CA TYR A 22 3.60 8.20 -0.42
C TYR A 22 3.20 9.64 -0.76
N GLY A 23 2.19 10.20 -0.10
CA GLY A 23 1.59 11.50 -0.43
C GLY A 23 0.62 11.46 -1.60
N ASP A 24 0.70 10.43 -2.45
CA ASP A 24 -0.05 10.29 -3.70
C ASP A 24 -0.83 8.97 -3.74
N LEU A 25 -2.05 9.02 -4.28
CA LEU A 25 -2.87 7.83 -4.55
C LEU A 25 -2.50 7.11 -5.86
N LYS A 26 -1.61 7.67 -6.68
CA LYS A 26 -1.16 7.04 -7.94
C LYS A 26 -0.54 5.66 -7.76
N PHE A 27 -0.03 5.39 -6.56
CA PHE A 27 0.56 4.10 -6.20
C PHE A 27 -0.45 3.09 -5.66
N LEU A 28 -1.69 3.49 -5.41
CA LEU A 28 -2.72 2.63 -4.83
C LEU A 28 -2.87 1.32 -5.61
N GLN A 29 -3.06 1.44 -6.93
CA GLN A 29 -3.24 0.28 -7.80
C GLN A 29 -2.01 -0.63 -7.78
N ARG A 30 -0.80 -0.07 -7.90
CA ARG A 30 0.45 -0.86 -7.79
C ARG A 30 0.56 -1.58 -6.45
N ILE A 31 0.24 -0.92 -5.34
CA ILE A 31 0.28 -1.55 -4.02
C ILE A 31 -0.77 -2.66 -3.91
N ALA A 32 -1.97 -2.42 -4.42
CA ALA A 32 -3.02 -3.43 -4.44
C ALA A 32 -2.59 -4.66 -5.23
N ASP A 33 -2.06 -4.48 -6.44
CA ASP A 33 -1.51 -5.55 -7.28
C ASP A 33 -0.38 -6.33 -6.59
N ILE A 34 0.60 -5.63 -6.00
CA ILE A 34 1.73 -6.25 -5.30
C ILE A 34 1.26 -7.12 -4.12
N ASN A 35 0.18 -6.70 -3.45
CA ASN A 35 -0.38 -7.39 -2.29
C ASN A 35 -1.53 -8.35 -2.64
N GLY A 36 -1.90 -8.49 -3.91
CA GLY A 36 -3.04 -9.29 -4.34
C GLY A 36 -4.38 -8.81 -3.76
N ILE A 37 -4.53 -7.51 -3.54
CA ILE A 37 -5.73 -6.90 -2.98
C ILE A 37 -6.67 -6.57 -4.13
N GLU A 38 -7.73 -7.38 -4.29
CA GLU A 38 -8.75 -7.16 -5.32
C GLU A 38 -9.57 -5.89 -5.05
N ASN A 39 -9.80 -5.57 -3.78
CA ASN A 39 -10.57 -4.40 -3.40
C ASN A 39 -9.80 -3.52 -2.40
N PRO A 40 -9.24 -2.38 -2.83
CA PRO A 40 -8.44 -1.50 -1.98
C PRO A 40 -9.24 -0.83 -0.85
N ASP A 41 -10.57 -0.77 -0.97
CA ASP A 41 -11.45 -0.27 0.09
C ASP A 41 -11.79 -1.34 1.14
N PHE A 42 -11.49 -2.61 0.85
CA PHE A 42 -11.72 -3.75 1.75
C PHE A 42 -10.41 -4.41 2.14
N ILE A 43 -9.76 -3.84 3.15
CA ILE A 43 -8.62 -4.44 3.85
C ILE A 43 -9.03 -4.85 5.26
N ARG A 44 -8.42 -5.93 5.77
CA ARG A 44 -8.75 -6.47 7.09
C ARG A 44 -7.81 -5.91 8.15
N VAL A 45 -8.34 -5.62 9.33
CA VAL A 45 -7.50 -5.28 10.50
C VAL A 45 -6.57 -6.45 10.81
N GLY A 46 -5.29 -6.15 11.05
CA GLY A 46 -4.24 -7.15 11.23
C GLY A 46 -3.64 -7.68 9.93
N GLN A 47 -4.15 -7.29 8.77
CA GLN A 47 -3.56 -7.62 7.48
C GLN A 47 -2.19 -6.94 7.33
N GLN A 48 -1.21 -7.66 6.84
CA GLN A 48 0.11 -7.12 6.53
C GLN A 48 0.14 -6.67 5.07
N ILE A 49 0.40 -5.38 4.85
CA ILE A 49 0.50 -4.75 3.54
C ILE A 49 1.98 -4.46 3.28
N MET A 50 2.52 -5.00 2.21
CA MET A 50 3.83 -4.67 1.69
C MET A 50 3.79 -3.30 1.01
N LEU A 51 4.60 -2.38 1.52
CA LEU A 51 4.77 -1.01 1.04
C LEU A 51 6.23 -0.82 0.57
N PRO A 52 6.53 -0.96 -0.74
CA PRO A 52 7.86 -0.70 -1.29
C PRO A 52 8.28 0.75 -1.12
N LEU A 53 9.58 1.05 -1.12
CA LEU A 53 10.00 2.46 -1.14
C LEU A 53 9.44 3.20 -2.38
N ARG A 54 9.12 4.48 -2.18
CA ARG A 54 8.64 5.36 -3.26
C ARG A 54 9.59 5.36 -4.46
N SER A 55 10.90 5.31 -4.21
CA SER A 55 11.93 5.24 -5.25
C SER A 55 11.80 4.00 -6.12
N ILE A 56 11.50 2.83 -5.53
CA ILE A 56 11.28 1.56 -6.26
C ILE A 56 10.01 1.63 -7.11
N LEU A 57 8.94 2.23 -6.55
CA LEU A 57 7.69 2.41 -7.28
C LEU A 57 7.82 3.40 -8.44
N ALA A 58 8.67 4.42 -8.29
CA ALA A 58 8.94 5.43 -9.29
C ALA A 58 9.98 4.99 -10.34
N SER A 59 10.91 4.09 -9.99
CA SER A 59 11.99 3.62 -10.87
C SER A 59 11.62 2.42 -11.73
N ALA A 60 10.49 1.76 -11.47
CA ALA A 60 9.98 0.68 -12.31
C ALA A 60 9.25 1.23 -13.55
N GLY A 61 9.95 2.08 -14.31
CA GLY A 61 9.55 2.66 -15.59
C GLY A 61 10.62 2.43 -16.63
#